data_AF-A0A955VF08-F1
#
_entry.id   AF-A0A955VF08-F1
#
_cell.length_a   1.000
_cell.length_b   1.000
_cell.length_c   1.000
_cell.angle_alpha   90.00
_cell.angle_beta   90.00
_cell.angle_gamma   90.00
#
_symmetry.space_group_name_H-M   'P 1'
#
loop_
_entity.id
_entity.type
_entity.pdbx_description
1 polymer ?
#
loop_
_entity_poly.entity_id
_entity_poly.type
_entity_poly.pdbx_seq_one_letter_code
_entity_poly.pdbx_strand_id
1 'polypeptide(L)'
;MTTTPYERPVLSRYLDPLELVWLATARRLGLTIRRDASIFSRTDGSGMLWFGPRDDLDEDDTLCQMLLHELCHWVVNGVHTFSEADWGFPLEDYDDPREYGCLRLQAWLADRHGLRGMLGPTGKYREYFDRLGADPLEPLDDGDEERAIVAIAARAIAEVQAPPYSPAIDEALAATAAMRQVVTPFLADYATELDDDALPSLWGR
;
A
#
# COMPACT_ATOMS: atom_id res chain seq x y z
N MET A 1 21.36 48.72 17.38
CA MET A 1 21.54 47.27 17.61
C MET A 1 20.24 46.61 17.20
N THR A 2 20.23 45.91 16.06
CA THR A 2 19.09 45.08 15.64
C THR A 2 19.17 43.78 16.44
N THR A 3 18.30 43.63 17.44
CA THR A 3 18.08 42.36 18.11
C THR A 3 17.45 41.41 17.10
N THR A 4 18.18 40.36 16.72
CA THR A 4 17.59 39.26 15.96
C THR A 4 16.40 38.72 16.75
N PRO A 5 15.20 38.60 16.17
CA PRO A 5 14.06 38.02 16.87
C PRO A 5 14.43 36.63 17.36
N TYR A 6 14.05 36.30 18.60
CA TYR A 6 14.22 34.94 19.09
C TYR A 6 13.27 34.00 18.34
N GLU A 7 13.83 32.96 17.74
CA GLU A 7 13.08 31.84 17.16
C GLU A 7 13.26 30.60 18.04
N ARG A 8 12.17 29.89 18.34
CA ARG A 8 12.21 28.63 19.08
C ARG A 8 12.88 27.56 18.21
N PRO A 9 13.80 26.73 18.75
CA PRO A 9 14.39 25.64 17.99
C PRO A 9 13.33 24.61 17.55
N VAL A 10 13.53 24.03 16.38
CA VAL A 10 12.73 22.91 15.87
C VAL A 10 13.16 21.63 16.60
N LEU A 11 12.25 21.06 17.39
CA LEU A 11 12.51 19.87 18.21
C LEU A 11 11.88 18.59 17.64
N SER A 12 10.89 18.74 16.77
CA SER A 12 10.10 17.64 16.22
C SER A 12 9.75 17.91 14.77
N ARG A 13 9.61 16.85 13.98
CA ARG A 13 9.12 16.90 12.60
C ARG A 13 7.65 16.44 12.58
N TYR A 14 6.79 17.19 11.91
CA TYR A 14 5.46 16.70 11.57
C TYR A 14 5.58 15.62 10.51
N LEU A 15 4.82 14.54 10.68
CA LEU A 15 4.67 13.47 9.72
C LEU A 15 3.19 13.16 9.62
N ASP A 16 2.74 12.85 8.40
CA ASP A 16 1.40 12.35 8.17
C ASP A 16 1.13 11.11 9.07
N PRO A 17 0.03 11.08 9.85
CA PRO A 17 -0.26 9.97 10.75
C PRO A 17 -0.39 8.61 10.07
N LEU A 18 -0.97 8.56 8.86
CA LEU A 18 -1.06 7.34 8.07
C LEU A 18 0.35 6.84 7.74
N GLU A 19 1.23 7.74 7.28
CA GLU A 19 2.61 7.35 6.98
C GLU A 19 3.38 6.87 8.20
N LEU A 20 3.17 7.49 9.36
CA LEU A 20 3.79 7.05 10.60
C LEU A 20 3.45 5.59 10.90
N VAL A 21 2.17 5.21 10.77
CA VAL A 21 1.71 3.83 10.98
C VAL A 21 2.46 2.89 10.02
N TRP A 22 2.47 3.20 8.74
CA TRP A 22 3.02 2.31 7.72
C TRP A 22 4.56 2.22 7.74
N LEU A 23 5.26 3.31 8.07
CA LEU A 23 6.70 3.28 8.31
C LEU A 23 7.06 2.47 9.56
N ALA A 24 6.25 2.57 10.63
CA ALA A 24 6.45 1.74 11.82
C ALA A 24 6.17 0.26 11.53
N THR A 25 5.14 -0.05 10.74
CA THR A 25 4.82 -1.40 10.28
C THR A 25 5.95 -1.99 9.44
N ALA A 26 6.48 -1.22 8.47
CA ALA A 26 7.67 -1.61 7.71
C ALA A 26 8.82 -2.01 8.64
N ARG A 27 9.12 -1.18 9.66
CA ARG A 27 10.18 -1.47 10.64
C ARG A 27 9.95 -2.75 11.43
N ARG A 28 8.71 -3.01 11.85
CA ARG A 28 8.35 -4.24 12.56
C ARG A 28 8.53 -5.49 11.70
N LEU A 29 8.35 -5.35 10.39
CA LEU A 29 8.57 -6.40 9.40
C LEU A 29 10.02 -6.49 8.90
N GLY A 30 10.94 -5.73 9.50
CA GLY A 30 12.37 -5.75 9.13
C GLY A 30 12.72 -4.86 7.93
N LEU A 31 11.80 -4.00 7.48
CA LEU A 31 11.98 -3.13 6.32
C LEU A 31 12.41 -1.70 6.71
N THR A 32 13.18 -1.10 5.82
CA THR A 32 13.56 0.31 5.81
C THR A 32 13.09 0.93 4.51
N ILE A 33 12.27 1.98 4.60
CA ILE A 33 11.81 2.71 3.41
C ILE A 33 12.75 3.88 3.09
N ARG A 34 13.07 4.04 1.82
CA ARG A 34 13.76 5.19 1.24
C ARG A 34 13.07 5.65 -0.05
N ARG A 35 13.43 6.85 -0.49
CA ARG A 35 12.96 7.44 -1.76
C ARG A 35 14.14 7.57 -2.71
N ASP A 36 13.96 7.20 -3.97
CA ASP A 36 14.98 7.27 -5.01
C ASP A 36 14.33 7.70 -6.34
N ALA A 37 14.89 8.73 -6.99
CA ALA A 37 14.35 9.29 -8.23
C ALA A 37 14.50 8.37 -9.45
N SER A 38 15.26 7.28 -9.34
CA SER A 38 15.49 6.32 -10.43
C SER A 38 14.64 5.05 -10.34
N ILE A 39 13.77 4.95 -9.31
CA ILE A 39 13.02 3.73 -8.98
C ILE A 39 11.56 4.09 -8.78
N PHE A 40 10.64 3.30 -9.34
CA PHE A 40 9.23 3.39 -8.98
C PHE A 40 8.95 2.65 -7.66
N SER A 41 9.26 1.36 -7.62
CA SER A 41 9.33 0.53 -6.42
C SER A 41 10.39 -0.54 -6.61
N ARG A 42 11.16 -0.86 -5.57
CA ARG A 42 12.18 -1.92 -5.62
C ARG A 42 12.65 -2.35 -4.23
N THR A 43 12.93 -3.64 -4.03
CA THR A 43 13.75 -4.14 -2.90
C THR A 43 14.97 -4.90 -3.41
N ASP A 44 16.09 -4.83 -2.67
CA ASP A 44 17.29 -5.62 -2.95
C ASP A 44 17.40 -6.88 -2.06
N GLY A 45 16.38 -7.14 -1.24
CA GLY A 45 16.36 -8.25 -0.29
C GLY A 45 17.16 -8.01 1.00
N SER A 46 17.79 -6.85 1.18
CA SER A 46 18.53 -6.54 2.41
C SER A 46 17.65 -6.06 3.57
N GLY A 47 16.34 -5.97 3.34
CA GLY A 47 15.41 -5.22 4.18
C GLY A 47 15.31 -3.74 3.79
N MET A 48 15.84 -3.33 2.64
CA MET A 48 15.68 -2.00 2.07
C MET A 48 14.64 -2.02 0.96
N LEU A 49 13.65 -1.11 1.05
CA LEU A 49 12.61 -0.91 0.04
C LEU A 49 12.63 0.55 -0.39
N TRP A 50 12.78 0.78 -1.69
CA TRP A 50 12.83 2.10 -2.31
C TRP A 50 11.54 2.37 -3.06
N PHE A 51 11.05 3.60 -2.94
CA PHE A 51 9.96 4.11 -3.76
C PHE A 51 10.37 5.37 -4.53
N GLY A 52 9.66 5.67 -5.60
CA GLY A 52 9.79 6.93 -6.34
C GLY A 52 9.51 8.14 -5.46
N PRO A 53 9.98 9.34 -5.88
CA PRO A 53 9.69 10.58 -5.17
C PRO A 53 8.19 10.87 -5.24
N ARG A 54 7.68 11.63 -4.26
CA ARG A 54 6.24 11.94 -4.16
C ARG A 54 5.72 12.70 -5.36
N ASP A 55 6.56 13.57 -5.92
CA ASP A 55 6.21 14.46 -7.02
C ASP A 55 5.94 13.70 -8.33
N ASP A 56 6.30 12.41 -8.39
CA ASP A 56 6.07 11.52 -9.53
C ASP A 56 4.85 10.61 -9.35
N LEU A 57 4.14 10.70 -8.23
CA LEU A 57 3.00 9.85 -7.90
C LEU A 57 1.67 10.50 -8.33
N ASP A 58 0.67 9.68 -8.63
CA ASP A 58 -0.70 10.17 -8.93
C ASP A 58 -1.30 10.86 -7.69
N GLU A 59 -2.32 11.70 -7.86
CA GLU A 59 -2.91 12.49 -6.77
C GLU A 59 -3.54 11.64 -5.64
N ASP A 60 -3.87 10.38 -5.92
CA ASP A 60 -4.42 9.43 -4.96
C ASP A 60 -3.42 8.34 -4.52
N ASP A 61 -2.14 8.51 -4.83
CA ASP A 61 -1.08 7.60 -4.41
C ASP A 61 -0.56 7.97 -3.01
N THR A 62 -0.53 6.97 -2.13
CA THR A 62 0.03 7.10 -0.79
C THR A 62 1.14 6.09 -0.54
N LEU A 63 2.04 6.40 0.39
CA LEU A 63 3.02 5.44 0.90
C LEU A 63 2.35 4.14 1.39
N CYS A 64 1.17 4.26 1.98
CA CYS A 64 0.37 3.15 2.49
C CYS A 64 -0.02 2.18 1.36
N GLN A 65 -0.59 2.68 0.25
CA GLN A 65 -0.94 1.86 -0.91
C GLN A 65 0.29 1.14 -1.49
N MET A 66 1.36 1.89 -1.74
CA MET A 66 2.59 1.33 -2.30
C MET A 66 3.18 0.24 -1.39
N LEU A 67 3.27 0.50 -0.08
CA LEU A 67 3.82 -0.47 0.86
C LEU A 67 2.90 -1.69 1.03
N LEU A 68 1.58 -1.52 1.09
CA LEU A 68 0.67 -2.66 1.16
C LEU A 68 0.83 -3.57 -0.07
N HIS A 69 0.96 -2.99 -1.26
CA HIS A 69 1.16 -3.75 -2.49
C HIS A 69 2.49 -4.53 -2.48
N GLU A 70 3.59 -3.89 -2.09
CA GLU A 70 4.89 -4.57 -1.92
C GLU A 70 4.84 -5.70 -0.89
N LEU A 71 4.11 -5.51 0.21
CA LEU A 71 3.89 -6.58 1.18
C LEU A 71 3.06 -7.72 0.58
N CYS A 72 2.12 -7.43 -0.32
CA CYS A 72 1.38 -8.45 -1.06
C CYS A 72 2.31 -9.25 -1.99
N HIS A 73 3.27 -8.60 -2.68
CA HIS A 73 4.30 -9.30 -3.45
C HIS A 73 5.11 -10.27 -2.59
N TRP A 74 5.54 -9.82 -1.42
CA TRP A 74 6.29 -10.67 -0.50
C TRP A 74 5.45 -11.87 -0.04
N VAL A 75 4.19 -11.65 0.35
CA VAL A 75 3.29 -12.74 0.77
C VAL A 75 3.05 -13.72 -0.37
N VAL A 76 2.78 -13.26 -1.59
CA VAL A 76 2.47 -14.13 -2.73
C VAL A 76 3.66 -15.01 -3.12
N ASN A 77 4.88 -14.50 -3.07
CA ASN A 77 6.07 -15.32 -3.29
C ASN A 77 6.44 -16.19 -2.09
N GLY A 78 6.01 -15.77 -0.91
CA GLY A 78 6.16 -16.51 0.34
C GLY A 78 7.35 -16.04 1.15
N VAL A 79 7.31 -16.36 2.45
CA VAL A 79 8.17 -15.74 3.47
C VAL A 79 9.68 -15.83 3.17
N HIS A 80 10.10 -16.91 2.51
CA HIS A 80 11.49 -17.20 2.19
C HIS A 80 12.12 -16.21 1.20
N THR A 81 11.31 -15.48 0.43
CA THR A 81 11.81 -14.54 -0.58
C THR A 81 12.14 -13.15 -0.03
N PHE A 82 12.04 -12.95 1.29
CA PHE A 82 12.42 -11.67 1.92
C PHE A 82 13.83 -11.21 1.54
N SER A 83 14.75 -12.16 1.39
CA SER A 83 16.15 -11.89 1.01
C SER A 83 16.42 -11.85 -0.49
N GLU A 84 15.38 -11.92 -1.31
CA GLU A 84 15.48 -11.86 -2.77
C GLU A 84 15.16 -10.45 -3.27
N ALA A 85 15.82 -10.06 -4.35
CA ALA A 85 15.46 -8.82 -5.05
C ALA A 85 14.02 -8.93 -5.55
N ASP A 86 13.25 -7.86 -5.33
CA ASP A 86 11.83 -7.75 -5.69
C ASP A 86 11.01 -8.99 -5.31
N TRP A 87 11.32 -9.57 -4.13
CA TRP A 87 10.62 -10.72 -3.56
C TRP A 87 10.65 -11.98 -4.43
N GLY A 88 11.55 -12.06 -5.42
CA GLY A 88 11.60 -13.14 -6.39
C GLY A 88 10.68 -12.94 -7.61
N PHE A 89 10.13 -11.73 -7.82
CA PHE A 89 9.46 -11.39 -9.07
C PHE A 89 10.47 -11.20 -10.21
N PRO A 90 10.15 -11.69 -11.43
CA PRO A 90 10.93 -11.40 -12.63
C PRO A 90 10.78 -9.94 -13.01
N LEU A 91 11.90 -9.26 -13.23
CA LEU A 91 11.93 -7.84 -13.62
C LEU A 91 11.41 -7.58 -15.04
N GLU A 92 11.32 -8.61 -15.88
CA GLU A 92 11.05 -8.48 -17.32
C GLU A 92 9.64 -8.95 -17.73
N ASP A 93 8.85 -9.53 -16.81
CA ASP A 93 7.55 -10.13 -17.12
C ASP A 93 6.39 -9.32 -16.53
N TYR A 94 5.81 -8.44 -17.35
CA TYR A 94 4.75 -7.51 -16.94
C TYR A 94 3.37 -8.15 -16.78
N ASP A 95 3.21 -9.42 -17.17
CA ASP A 95 1.94 -10.18 -17.16
C ASP A 95 2.03 -11.42 -16.26
N ASP A 96 2.89 -11.40 -15.24
CA ASP A 96 3.01 -12.50 -14.28
C ASP A 96 1.68 -12.71 -13.51
N PRO A 97 1.08 -13.91 -13.49
CA PRO A 97 -0.17 -14.17 -12.76
C PRO A 97 -0.08 -13.92 -11.26
N ARG A 98 1.13 -13.92 -10.68
CA ARG A 98 1.35 -13.54 -9.28
C ARG A 98 0.99 -12.08 -9.02
N GLU A 99 1.17 -11.20 -9.99
CA GLU A 99 0.79 -9.78 -9.89
C GLU A 99 -0.71 -9.65 -9.59
N TYR A 100 -1.54 -10.31 -10.39
CA TYR A 100 -2.99 -10.34 -10.21
C TYR A 100 -3.41 -11.06 -8.93
N GLY A 101 -2.62 -12.04 -8.47
CA GLY A 101 -2.76 -12.66 -7.16
C GLY A 101 -2.52 -11.66 -6.01
N CYS A 102 -1.53 -10.76 -6.15
CA CYS A 102 -1.25 -9.68 -5.20
C CYS A 102 -2.43 -8.71 -5.12
N LEU A 103 -3.01 -8.34 -6.28
CA LEU A 103 -4.17 -7.46 -6.35
C LEU A 103 -5.38 -8.04 -5.60
N ARG A 104 -5.67 -9.34 -5.78
CA ARG A 104 -6.75 -10.02 -5.04
C ARG A 104 -6.47 -10.11 -3.53
N LEU A 105 -5.23 -10.38 -3.14
CA LEU A 105 -4.82 -10.36 -1.73
C LEU A 105 -5.00 -8.97 -1.12
N GLN A 106 -4.57 -7.91 -1.83
CA GLN A 106 -4.70 -6.52 -1.43
C GLN A 106 -6.17 -6.14 -1.24
N ALA A 107 -7.05 -6.52 -2.17
CA ALA A 107 -8.49 -6.34 -2.04
C ALA A 107 -9.01 -7.03 -0.78
N TRP A 108 -8.67 -8.30 -0.58
CA TRP A 108 -9.10 -9.08 0.60
C TRP A 108 -8.65 -8.47 1.92
N LEU A 109 -7.40 -7.99 2.00
CA LEU A 109 -6.87 -7.31 3.18
C LEU A 109 -7.62 -6.00 3.45
N ALA A 110 -7.83 -5.19 2.41
CA ALA A 110 -8.49 -3.89 2.52
C ALA A 110 -9.99 -4.02 2.86
N ASP A 111 -10.69 -5.01 2.30
CA ASP A 111 -12.13 -5.25 2.54
C ASP A 111 -12.47 -5.50 4.00
N ARG A 112 -11.61 -6.24 4.70
CA ARG A 112 -11.79 -6.58 6.12
C ARG A 112 -11.91 -5.35 7.01
N HIS A 113 -11.39 -4.22 6.55
CA HIS A 113 -11.37 -2.96 7.26
C HIS A 113 -12.19 -1.86 6.55
N GLY A 114 -12.90 -2.22 5.47
CA GLY A 114 -13.66 -1.27 4.65
C GLY A 114 -12.75 -0.21 4.01
N LEU A 115 -11.59 -0.61 3.50
CA LEU A 115 -10.56 0.28 2.96
C LEU A 115 -10.30 0.07 1.46
N ARG A 116 -11.08 -0.76 0.76
CA ARG A 116 -10.82 -1.13 -0.65
C ARG A 116 -10.64 0.09 -1.56
N GLY A 117 -11.53 1.08 -1.47
CA GLY A 117 -11.45 2.28 -2.31
C GLY A 117 -10.26 3.18 -1.99
N MET A 118 -9.80 3.20 -0.75
CA MET A 118 -8.63 3.98 -0.30
C MET A 118 -7.30 3.29 -0.62
N LEU A 119 -7.28 1.95 -0.55
CA LEU A 119 -6.07 1.14 -0.65
C LEU A 119 -6.00 0.36 -1.97
N GLY A 120 -6.71 0.81 -2.99
CA GLY A 120 -6.59 0.27 -4.34
C GLY A 120 -5.20 0.50 -4.95
N PRO A 121 -4.80 -0.31 -5.94
CA PRO A 121 -3.57 -0.14 -6.68
C PRO A 121 -3.65 1.08 -7.60
N THR A 122 -2.52 1.42 -8.19
CA THR A 122 -2.34 2.62 -9.01
C THR A 122 -2.02 2.21 -10.47
N GLY A 123 -1.99 3.16 -11.40
CA GLY A 123 -1.65 2.89 -12.80
C GLY A 123 -2.54 1.86 -13.52
N LYS A 124 -1.93 0.99 -14.35
CA LYS A 124 -2.65 0.05 -15.25
C LYS A 124 -3.49 -1.01 -14.53
N TYR A 125 -3.20 -1.28 -13.26
CA TYR A 125 -3.85 -2.34 -12.49
C TYR A 125 -5.19 -1.95 -11.89
N ARG A 126 -5.54 -0.64 -11.94
CA ARG A 126 -6.85 -0.12 -11.51
C ARG A 126 -8.01 -0.87 -12.18
N GLU A 127 -7.94 -1.08 -13.50
CA GLU A 127 -9.01 -1.74 -14.26
C GLU A 127 -9.29 -3.17 -13.76
N TYR A 128 -8.24 -3.96 -13.53
CA TYR A 128 -8.42 -5.32 -13.02
C TYR A 128 -8.99 -5.30 -11.59
N PHE A 129 -8.45 -4.45 -10.73
CA PHE A 129 -8.85 -4.36 -9.33
C PHE A 129 -10.31 -3.89 -9.16
N ASP A 130 -10.74 -2.92 -9.98
CA ASP A 130 -12.10 -2.38 -9.96
C ASP A 130 -13.15 -3.38 -10.47
N ARG A 131 -12.73 -4.38 -11.27
CA ARG A 131 -13.59 -5.48 -11.71
C ARG A 131 -13.85 -6.51 -10.62
N LEU A 132 -13.02 -6.56 -9.57
CA LEU A 132 -13.19 -7.54 -8.49
C LEU A 132 -14.52 -7.31 -7.76
N GLY A 133 -15.31 -8.38 -7.63
CA GLY A 133 -16.55 -8.36 -6.88
C GLY A 133 -16.35 -8.23 -5.37
N ALA A 134 -17.43 -8.38 -4.61
CA ALA A 134 -17.40 -8.34 -3.15
C ALA A 134 -16.54 -9.46 -2.54
N ASP A 135 -16.41 -10.60 -3.23
CA ASP A 135 -15.46 -11.66 -2.89
C ASP A 135 -14.23 -11.57 -3.83
N PRO A 136 -13.05 -11.16 -3.33
CA PRO A 136 -11.81 -11.14 -4.10
C PRO A 136 -11.32 -12.50 -4.59
N LEU A 137 -11.94 -13.62 -4.20
CA LEU A 137 -11.63 -14.95 -4.73
C LEU A 137 -12.66 -15.44 -5.77
N GLU A 138 -13.71 -14.66 -6.05
CA GLU A 138 -14.62 -14.96 -7.15
C GLU A 138 -13.88 -14.76 -8.49
N PRO A 139 -13.78 -15.80 -9.34
CA PRO A 139 -13.11 -15.69 -10.63
C PRO A 139 -13.88 -14.75 -11.56
N LEU A 140 -13.16 -13.92 -12.32
CA LEU A 140 -13.74 -12.98 -13.29
C LEU A 140 -14.22 -13.68 -14.57
N ASP A 141 -13.64 -14.83 -14.90
CA ASP A 141 -14.01 -15.70 -16.02
C ASP A 141 -13.62 -17.17 -15.75
N ASP A 142 -14.02 -18.06 -16.66
CA ASP A 142 -13.77 -19.50 -16.56
C ASP A 142 -12.42 -19.94 -17.19
N GLY A 143 -11.45 -19.04 -17.34
CA GLY A 143 -10.13 -19.32 -17.91
C GLY A 143 -9.20 -20.11 -16.98
N ASP A 144 -8.22 -20.82 -17.55
CA ASP A 144 -7.18 -21.53 -16.77
C ASP A 144 -6.25 -20.57 -16.02
N GLU A 145 -5.91 -19.45 -16.66
CA GLU A 145 -5.08 -18.39 -16.06
C GLU A 145 -5.77 -17.77 -14.85
N GLU A 146 -7.04 -17.42 -15.00
CA GLU A 146 -7.86 -16.86 -13.92
C GLU A 146 -8.00 -17.82 -12.73
N ARG A 147 -8.19 -19.12 -13.00
CA ARG A 147 -8.14 -20.16 -11.96
C ARG A 147 -6.80 -20.19 -11.23
N ALA A 148 -5.69 -20.03 -11.94
CA ALA A 148 -4.36 -19.99 -11.34
C ALA A 148 -4.17 -18.74 -10.46
N ILE A 149 -4.61 -17.58 -10.93
CA ILE A 149 -4.59 -16.32 -10.18
C ILE A 149 -5.38 -16.44 -8.87
N VAL A 150 -6.61 -16.98 -8.92
CA VAL A 150 -7.44 -17.22 -7.73
C VAL A 150 -6.75 -18.19 -6.76
N ALA A 151 -6.13 -19.26 -7.26
CA ALA A 151 -5.40 -20.21 -6.42
C ALA A 151 -4.18 -19.59 -5.74
N ILE A 152 -3.45 -18.71 -6.44
CA ILE A 152 -2.34 -17.92 -5.86
C ILE A 152 -2.85 -17.04 -4.72
N ALA A 153 -3.92 -16.27 -4.97
CA ALA A 153 -4.50 -15.38 -3.96
C ALA A 153 -5.02 -16.14 -2.73
N ALA A 154 -5.70 -17.27 -2.94
CA ALA A 154 -6.20 -18.11 -1.84
C ALA A 154 -5.07 -18.64 -0.95
N ARG A 155 -3.94 -19.07 -1.55
CA ARG A 155 -2.74 -19.46 -0.80
C ARG A 155 -2.17 -18.27 -0.02
N ALA A 156 -2.03 -17.12 -0.67
CA ALA A 156 -1.48 -15.91 -0.07
C ALA A 156 -2.32 -15.42 1.14
N ILE A 157 -3.66 -15.53 1.05
CA ILE A 157 -4.58 -15.26 2.17
C ILE A 157 -4.31 -16.20 3.36
N ALA A 158 -4.04 -17.48 3.10
CA ALA A 158 -3.67 -18.40 4.18
C ALA A 158 -2.31 -18.04 4.80
N GLU A 159 -1.34 -17.64 3.97
CA GLU A 159 0.01 -17.28 4.41
C GLU A 159 0.05 -15.98 5.23
N VAL A 160 -0.64 -14.92 4.80
CA VAL A 160 -0.60 -13.59 5.46
C VAL A 160 -1.09 -13.61 6.91
N GLN A 161 -1.86 -14.64 7.28
CA GLN A 161 -2.39 -14.80 8.63
C GLN A 161 -1.36 -15.35 9.64
N ALA A 162 -0.22 -15.83 9.16
CA ALA A 162 0.87 -16.36 9.98
C ALA A 162 2.01 -15.34 10.18
N PRO A 163 2.90 -15.56 11.17
CA PRO A 163 4.16 -14.82 11.24
C PRO A 163 5.00 -15.00 9.96
N PRO A 164 5.75 -13.97 9.51
CA PRO A 164 6.00 -12.70 10.20
C PRO A 164 4.96 -11.60 9.90
N TYR A 165 4.04 -11.83 8.96
CA TYR A 165 3.12 -10.80 8.46
C TYR A 165 2.10 -10.37 9.53
N SER A 166 1.49 -11.35 10.18
CA SER A 166 0.59 -11.15 11.30
C SER A 166 1.36 -10.99 12.62
N PRO A 167 0.98 -10.04 13.49
CA PRO A 167 -0.20 -9.18 13.40
C PRO A 167 0.05 -7.83 12.71
N ALA A 168 1.28 -7.54 12.28
CA ALA A 168 1.71 -6.20 11.91
C ALA A 168 0.89 -5.59 10.76
N ILE A 169 0.55 -6.37 9.72
CA ILE A 169 -0.25 -5.87 8.58
C ILE A 169 -1.68 -5.55 9.01
N ASP A 170 -2.34 -6.44 9.76
CA ASP A 170 -3.72 -6.26 10.20
C ASP A 170 -3.84 -5.08 11.18
N GLU A 171 -2.87 -4.89 12.08
CA GLU A 171 -2.82 -3.73 12.97
C GLU A 171 -2.67 -2.40 12.21
N ALA A 172 -1.90 -2.38 11.12
CA ALA A 172 -1.74 -1.19 10.28
C ALA A 172 -3.05 -0.83 9.55
N LEU A 173 -3.75 -1.84 9.04
CA LEU A 173 -5.07 -1.67 8.40
C LEU A 173 -6.12 -1.22 9.41
N ALA A 174 -6.14 -1.82 10.61
CA ALA A 174 -7.05 -1.42 11.68
C ALA A 174 -6.81 0.03 12.13
N ALA A 175 -5.55 0.45 12.26
CA ALA A 175 -5.20 1.84 12.57
C ALA A 175 -5.63 2.80 11.45
N THR A 176 -5.47 2.40 10.18
CA THR A 176 -5.92 3.16 9.02
C THR A 176 -7.45 3.33 9.03
N ALA A 177 -8.21 2.27 9.31
CA ALA A 177 -9.67 2.34 9.44
C ALA A 177 -10.11 3.22 10.61
N ALA A 178 -9.40 3.18 11.74
CA ALA A 178 -9.68 4.08 12.86
C ALA A 178 -9.45 5.56 12.48
N MET A 179 -8.40 5.86 11.71
CA MET A 179 -8.19 7.22 11.18
C MET A 179 -9.33 7.65 10.26
N ARG A 180 -9.77 6.77 9.35
CA ARG A 180 -10.94 7.03 8.49
C ARG A 180 -12.17 7.43 9.32
N GLN A 181 -12.44 6.72 10.41
CA GLN A 181 -13.57 7.05 11.30
C GLN A 181 -13.43 8.44 11.92
N VAL A 182 -12.22 8.83 12.33
CA VAL A 182 -11.94 10.14 12.93
C VAL A 182 -12.14 11.28 11.91
N VAL A 183 -11.71 11.09 10.67
CA VAL A 183 -11.78 12.15 9.64
C VAL A 183 -13.12 12.22 8.93
N THR A 184 -13.92 11.14 8.95
CA THR A 184 -15.22 11.07 8.26
C THR A 184 -16.14 12.28 8.50
N PRO A 185 -16.34 12.76 9.75
CA PRO A 185 -17.21 13.92 10.00
C PRO A 185 -16.75 15.22 9.34
N PHE A 186 -15.48 15.34 8.97
CA PHE A 186 -14.90 16.54 8.36
C PHE A 186 -14.93 16.51 6.83
N LEU A 187 -15.27 15.37 6.22
CA LEU A 187 -15.23 15.22 4.76
C LEU A 187 -16.26 16.11 4.04
N ALA A 188 -17.37 16.45 4.70
CA ALA A 188 -18.38 17.35 4.14
C ALA A 188 -17.86 18.79 3.97
N ASP A 189 -16.87 19.18 4.77
CA ASP A 189 -16.26 20.51 4.77
C ASP A 189 -14.85 20.49 4.15
N TYR A 190 -14.43 19.36 3.58
CA TYR A 190 -13.11 19.22 2.97
C TYR A 190 -12.99 20.14 1.75
N ALA A 191 -11.92 20.91 1.74
CA ALA A 191 -11.43 21.64 0.59
C ALA A 191 -9.91 21.52 0.57
N THR A 192 -9.38 21.22 -0.62
CA THR A 192 -7.94 21.25 -0.89
C THR A 192 -7.40 22.68 -0.82
N GLU A 193 -6.10 22.81 -0.57
CA GLU A 193 -5.41 24.11 -0.59
C GLU A 193 -4.99 24.55 -1.99
N LEU A 194 -5.15 23.66 -2.97
CA LEU A 194 -4.85 23.91 -4.37
C LEU A 194 -6.03 24.60 -5.06
N ASP A 195 -5.75 25.70 -5.75
CA ASP A 195 -6.77 26.37 -6.56
C ASP A 195 -7.28 25.42 -7.66
N ASP A 196 -8.60 25.41 -7.88
CA ASP A 196 -9.30 24.63 -8.91
C ASP A 196 -9.17 23.10 -8.82
N ASP A 197 -8.63 22.54 -7.74
CA ASP A 197 -8.62 21.09 -7.50
C ASP A 197 -9.98 20.63 -6.96
N ALA A 198 -10.66 19.80 -7.77
CA ALA A 198 -11.99 19.29 -7.51
C ALA A 198 -11.99 17.86 -6.96
N LEU A 199 -10.82 17.27 -6.69
CA LEU A 199 -10.74 15.90 -6.22
C LEU A 199 -11.32 15.77 -4.80
N PRO A 200 -12.18 14.78 -4.54
CA PRO A 200 -12.60 14.48 -3.17
C PRO A 200 -11.43 13.86 -2.40
N SER A 201 -11.41 14.07 -1.08
CA SER A 201 -10.44 13.41 -0.20
C SER A 201 -10.51 11.88 -0.34
N LEU A 202 -9.34 11.24 -0.47
CA LEU A 202 -9.20 9.79 -0.55
C LEU A 202 -9.83 9.06 0.65
N TRP A 203 -9.86 9.70 1.82
CA TRP A 203 -10.51 9.18 3.03
C TRP A 203 -12.02 8.95 2.88
N GLY A 204 -12.66 9.55 1.87
CA GLY A 204 -14.07 9.35 1.54
C GLY A 204 -14.36 8.12 0.68
N ARG A 205 -13.34 7.45 0.14
CA ARG A 205 -13.49 6.27 -0.72
C ARG A 205 -13.76 5.00 0.07
#